data_AF-A0A9N9SSP4-F1
#
_entry.id   AF-A0A9N9SSP4-F1
#
_cell.length_a   1.000
_cell.length_b   1.000
_cell.length_c   1.000
_cell.angle_alpha   90.00
_cell.angle_beta   90.00
_cell.angle_gamma   90.00
#
_symmetry.space_group_name_H-M   'P 1'
#
loop_
_entity.id
_entity.type
_entity.pdbx_description
1 polymer ?
#
loop_
_entity_poly.entity_id
_entity_poly.type
_entity_poly.pdbx_seq_one_letter_code
_entity_poly.pdbx_strand_id
1 'polypeptide(L)'
;MKKIFNIHDIKLEIKVRLLKCYVFSDLFYGVESWTLTEASLKRLEAFEMWCYRRMLKIFWIDRVTNEEVLHRMGTERELVITIKRRKLKYLGHIMRNKQLDNLLWTILQG
;
A
#
# COMPACT_ATOMS: atom_id res chain seq x y z
N MET A 1 -3.67 12.77 -12.38
CA MET A 1 -4.24 12.48 -11.03
C MET A 1 -4.32 13.66 -10.05
N LYS A 2 -3.42 14.68 -10.07
CA LYS A 2 -3.42 15.78 -9.07
C LYS A 2 -4.76 16.50 -8.85
N LYS A 3 -5.62 16.58 -9.87
CA LYS A 3 -6.93 17.25 -9.78
C LYS A 3 -7.98 16.41 -9.02
N ILE A 4 -8.00 15.08 -9.21
CA ILE A 4 -9.10 14.21 -8.72
C ILE A 4 -9.19 14.19 -7.19
N PHE A 5 -8.06 14.03 -6.50
CA PHE A 5 -8.06 13.96 -5.04
C PHE A 5 -8.45 15.29 -4.36
N ASN A 6 -8.30 16.42 -5.06
CA ASN A 6 -8.50 17.76 -4.52
C ASN A 6 -9.91 18.35 -4.77
N ILE A 7 -10.73 17.73 -5.61
CA ILE A 7 -12.08 18.22 -5.95
C ILE A 7 -13.03 18.10 -4.75
N HIS A 8 -13.91 19.09 -4.56
CA HIS A 8 -14.87 19.13 -3.44
C HIS A 8 -16.12 18.29 -3.69
N ASP A 9 -16.61 18.23 -4.94
CA ASP A 9 -17.90 17.62 -5.26
C ASP A 9 -17.91 16.09 -5.27
N ILE A 10 -16.73 15.46 -5.13
CA ILE A 10 -16.60 14.00 -5.16
C ILE A 10 -16.60 13.47 -3.72
N LYS A 11 -17.56 12.58 -3.42
CA LYS A 11 -17.64 11.85 -2.15
C LYS A 11 -16.32 11.12 -1.84
N LEU A 12 -15.93 11.11 -0.57
CA LEU A 12 -14.69 10.47 -0.11
C LEU A 12 -14.59 9.00 -0.55
N GLU A 13 -15.69 8.26 -0.46
CA GLU A 13 -15.77 6.85 -0.88
C GLU A 13 -15.34 6.64 -2.35
N ILE A 14 -15.79 7.52 -3.25
CA ILE A 14 -15.41 7.45 -4.67
C ILE A 14 -13.92 7.72 -4.84
N LYS A 15 -13.35 8.68 -4.10
CA LYS A 15 -11.91 8.97 -4.13
C LYS A 15 -11.09 7.76 -3.64
N VAL A 16 -11.54 7.09 -2.58
CA VAL A 16 -10.91 5.86 -2.08
C VAL A 16 -10.97 4.77 -3.13
N ARG A 17 -12.13 4.54 -3.77
CA ARG A 17 -12.24 3.57 -4.86
C ARG A 17 -11.28 3.88 -6.00
N LEU A 18 -11.18 5.13 -6.43
CA LEU A 18 -10.24 5.54 -7.48
C LEU A 18 -8.78 5.35 -7.07
N LEU A 19 -8.43 5.65 -5.80
CA LEU A 19 -7.09 5.39 -5.27
C LEU A 19 -6.76 3.89 -5.38
N LYS A 20 -7.68 3.02 -4.95
CA LYS A 20 -7.47 1.57 -5.01
C LYS A 20 -7.37 1.05 -6.44
N CYS A 21 -8.24 1.54 -7.34
CA CYS A 21 -8.33 1.05 -8.72
C CYS A 21 -7.17 1.46 -9.62
N TYR A 22 -6.56 2.64 -9.38
CA TYR A 22 -5.49 3.16 -10.26
C TYR A 22 -4.14 3.22 -9.56
N VAL A 23 -4.07 3.75 -8.34
CA VAL A 23 -2.79 3.96 -7.67
C VAL A 23 -2.31 2.68 -7.01
N PHE A 24 -3.18 2.00 -6.27
CA PHE A 24 -2.80 0.76 -5.60
C PHE A 24 -2.65 -0.40 -6.57
N SER A 25 -3.43 -0.45 -7.65
CA SER A 25 -3.23 -1.43 -8.73
C SER A 25 -1.81 -1.35 -9.29
N ASP A 26 -1.35 -0.15 -9.61
CA ASP A 26 -0.02 0.11 -10.18
C ASP A 26 1.06 -0.19 -9.14
N LEU A 27 0.85 0.24 -7.89
CA LEU A 27 1.79 -0.02 -6.79
C LEU A 27 1.94 -1.51 -6.48
N PHE A 28 0.86 -2.29 -6.57
CA PHE A 28 0.89 -3.73 -6.32
C PHE A 28 1.38 -4.54 -7.53
N TYR A 29 1.54 -3.91 -8.69
CA TYR A 29 2.06 -4.60 -9.86
C TYR A 29 3.50 -5.05 -9.63
N GLY A 30 3.74 -6.36 -9.65
CA GLY A 30 5.07 -6.94 -9.46
C GLY A 30 5.60 -6.83 -8.03
N VAL A 31 4.78 -6.50 -7.02
CA VAL A 31 5.26 -6.39 -5.64
C VAL A 31 5.81 -7.72 -5.07
N GLU A 32 5.45 -8.84 -5.70
CA GLU A 32 5.94 -10.16 -5.34
C GLU A 32 7.46 -10.30 -5.57
N SER A 33 8.01 -9.62 -6.57
CA SER A 33 9.45 -9.65 -6.88
C SER A 33 10.28 -8.62 -6.12
N TRP A 34 9.64 -7.63 -5.46
CA TRP A 34 10.37 -6.56 -4.76
C TRP A 34 11.07 -7.06 -3.48
N THR A 35 12.32 -6.66 -3.27
CA THR A 35 12.99 -6.81 -1.97
C THR A 35 12.47 -5.74 -1.00
N LEU A 36 11.66 -6.15 -0.02
CA LEU A 36 11.09 -5.24 0.97
C LEU A 36 12.06 -5.05 2.14
N THR A 37 12.75 -3.91 2.14
CA THR A 37 13.50 -3.45 3.31
C THR A 37 12.57 -2.73 4.29
N GLU A 38 12.99 -2.60 5.55
CA GLU A 38 12.25 -1.82 6.54
C GLU A 38 12.05 -0.36 6.10
N ALA A 39 13.06 0.23 5.45
CA ALA A 39 12.97 1.56 4.88
C ALA A 39 11.90 1.66 3.79
N SER A 40 11.79 0.66 2.91
CA SER A 40 10.74 0.61 1.88
C SER A 40 9.35 0.46 2.50
N LEU A 41 9.19 -0.35 3.55
CA LEU A 41 7.93 -0.49 4.28
C LEU A 41 7.50 0.84 4.92
N LYS A 42 8.40 1.54 5.61
CA LYS A 42 8.14 2.86 6.20
C LYS A 42 7.73 3.88 5.13
N ARG A 43 8.34 3.85 3.95
CA ARG A 43 7.97 4.70 2.81
C ARG A 43 6.56 4.41 2.30
N LEU A 44 6.18 3.13 2.22
CA LEU A 44 4.83 2.73 1.80
C LEU A 44 3.75 3.17 2.81
N GLU A 45 4.03 3.05 4.11
CA GLU A 45 3.13 3.55 5.15
C GLU A 45 2.99 5.08 5.09
N ALA A 46 4.10 5.80 4.92
CA ALA A 46 4.07 7.25 4.75
C ALA A 46 3.31 7.67 3.49
N PHE A 47 3.44 6.91 2.40
CA PHE A 47 2.72 7.13 1.15
C PHE A 47 1.20 6.93 1.31
N GLU A 48 0.77 5.87 1.99
CA GLU A 48 -0.65 5.63 2.31
C GLU A 48 -1.22 6.81 3.11
N MET A 49 -0.51 7.23 4.15
CA MET A 49 -0.87 8.37 4.98
C MET A 49 -0.92 9.69 4.22
N TRP A 50 0.00 9.89 3.27
CA TRP A 50 0.02 11.06 2.40
C TRP A 50 -1.22 11.10 1.48
N CYS A 51 -1.61 9.95 0.91
CA CYS A 51 -2.83 9.84 0.10
C CYS A 51 -4.09 10.20 0.91
N TYR A 52 -4.24 9.64 2.11
CA TYR A 52 -5.40 9.89 2.98
C TYR A 52 -5.48 11.34 3.43
N ARG A 53 -4.37 11.92 3.89
CA ARG A 53 -4.33 13.36 4.25
C ARG A 53 -4.73 14.24 3.09
N ARG A 54 -4.29 13.93 1.87
CA ARG A 54 -4.64 14.73 0.69
C ARG A 54 -6.11 14.62 0.30
N MET A 55 -6.73 13.45 0.48
CA MET A 55 -8.17 13.27 0.26
C MET A 55 -9.03 13.97 1.32
N LEU A 56 -8.59 13.93 2.58
CA LEU A 56 -9.21 14.61 3.71
C LEU A 56 -8.88 16.10 3.81
N LYS A 57 -7.97 16.60 2.95
CA LYS A 57 -7.44 17.98 2.95
C LYS A 57 -6.83 18.40 4.30
N ILE A 58 -6.20 17.46 4.98
CA ILE A 58 -5.45 17.72 6.20
C ILE A 58 -4.10 18.32 5.81
N PHE A 59 -3.85 19.53 6.26
CA PHE A 59 -2.59 20.22 6.05
C PHE A 59 -1.59 19.87 7.16
N TRP A 60 -0.30 20.09 6.89
CA TRP A 60 0.75 19.83 7.87
C TRP A 60 0.62 20.70 9.13
N ILE A 61 0.01 21.89 8.99
CA ILE A 61 -0.22 22.87 10.06
C ILE A 61 -1.21 22.33 11.09
N ASP A 62 -2.14 21.46 10.67
CA ASP A 62 -3.19 20.90 11.52
C ASP A 62 -2.62 19.89 12.55
N ARG A 63 -1.36 19.46 12.39
CA ARG A 63 -0.64 18.54 13.31
C ARG A 63 -1.43 17.28 13.69
N VAL A 64 -2.28 16.79 12.80
CA VAL A 64 -3.12 15.61 13.02
C VAL A 64 -2.29 14.33 12.99
N THR A 65 -2.45 13.49 14.02
CA THR A 65 -1.76 12.19 14.13
C THR A 65 -2.21 11.21 13.05
N ASN A 66 -1.37 10.20 12.75
CA ASN A 66 -1.73 9.17 11.77
C ASN A 66 -2.97 8.35 12.19
N GLU A 67 -3.14 8.12 13.49
CA GLU A 67 -4.28 7.38 14.04
C GLU A 67 -5.59 8.12 13.80
N GLU A 68 -5.60 9.44 14.03
CA GLU A 68 -6.77 10.27 13.77
C GLU A 68 -7.10 10.36 12.28
N VAL A 69 -6.09 10.36 11.40
CA VAL A 69 -6.30 10.27 9.94
C VAL A 69 -7.02 8.97 9.57
N LEU A 70 -6.58 7.83 10.13
CA LEU A 70 -7.20 6.53 9.90
C LEU A 70 -8.63 6.49 10.45
N HIS A 71 -8.85 7.05 11.64
CA HIS A 71 -10.18 7.15 12.25
C HIS A 71 -11.15 7.93 11.36
N ARG A 72 -10.74 9.11 10.84
CA ARG A 72 -11.55 9.92 9.90
C ARG A 72 -11.79 9.23 8.57
N MET A 73 -10.84 8.43 8.09
CA MET A 73 -11.04 7.61 6.89
C MET A 73 -11.99 6.44 7.13
N GLY A 74 -12.17 6.00 8.39
CA GLY A 74 -12.92 4.79 8.72
C GLY A 74 -12.24 3.51 8.24
N THR A 75 -10.91 3.52 8.11
CA THR A 75 -10.13 2.39 7.56
C THR A 75 -8.85 2.17 8.34
N GLU A 76 -8.38 0.92 8.38
CA GLU A 76 -7.04 0.58 8.86
C GLU A 76 -5.99 0.66 7.74
N ARG A 77 -4.70 0.47 8.09
CA ARG A 77 -3.61 0.37 7.10
C ARG A 77 -3.80 -0.87 6.23
N GLU A 78 -3.98 -0.68 4.94
CA GLU A 78 -4.28 -1.76 4.00
C GLU A 78 -3.05 -2.15 3.18
N LEU A 79 -2.17 -1.18 2.90
CA LEU A 79 -1.11 -1.30 1.91
C LEU A 79 -0.08 -2.37 2.29
N VAL A 80 0.54 -2.23 3.46
CA VAL A 80 1.56 -3.16 3.95
C VAL A 80 1.00 -4.58 4.14
N ILE A 81 -0.22 -4.69 4.68
CA ILE A 81 -0.88 -5.97 4.90
C ILE A 81 -1.11 -6.69 3.56
N THR A 82 -1.63 -5.97 2.57
CA THR A 82 -1.88 -6.52 1.24
C THR A 82 -0.60 -6.99 0.56
N ILE A 83 0.48 -6.21 0.67
CA ILE A 83 1.79 -6.56 0.11
C ILE A 83 2.32 -7.85 0.76
N LYS A 84 2.34 -7.92 2.10
CA LYS A 84 2.79 -9.11 2.83
C LYS A 84 1.98 -10.34 2.41
N ARG A 85 0.66 -10.20 2.31
CA ARG A 85 -0.23 -11.29 1.88
C ARG A 85 0.06 -11.77 0.45
N ARG A 86 0.26 -10.86 -0.50
CA ARG A 86 0.61 -11.21 -1.89
C ARG A 86 1.95 -11.95 -1.97
N LYS A 87 2.97 -11.45 -1.27
CA LYS A 87 4.28 -12.12 -1.20
C LYS A 87 4.20 -13.52 -0.61
N LEU A 88 3.48 -13.70 0.50
CA LEU A 88 3.29 -15.02 1.10
C LEU A 88 2.52 -15.97 0.17
N LYS A 89 1.49 -15.47 -0.53
CA LYS A 89 0.74 -16.27 -1.51
C LYS A 89 1.62 -16.71 -2.67
N TYR A 90 2.47 -15.83 -3.17
CA TYR A 90 3.43 -16.12 -4.25
C TYR A 90 4.52 -17.09 -3.80
N LEU A 91 5.10 -16.89 -2.62
CA LEU A 91 6.03 -17.82 -2.00
C LEU A 91 5.41 -19.22 -1.89
N GLY A 92 4.19 -19.32 -1.36
CA GLY A 92 3.47 -20.59 -1.28
C GLY A 92 3.16 -21.21 -2.66
N HIS A 93 3.01 -20.40 -3.72
CA HIS A 93 2.88 -20.91 -5.08
C HIS A 93 4.20 -21.50 -5.59
N ILE A 94 5.33 -20.82 -5.35
CA ILE A 94 6.65 -21.33 -5.76
C ILE A 94 6.99 -22.61 -4.98
N MET A 95 6.76 -22.66 -3.67
CA MET A 95 7.04 -23.86 -2.85
C MET A 95 6.21 -25.09 -3.25
N ARG A 96 5.08 -24.90 -3.95
CA ARG A 96 4.32 -26.04 -4.52
C ARG A 96 4.98 -26.59 -5.78
N ASN A 97 5.88 -25.85 -6.41
CA ASN A 97 6.65 -26.27 -7.56
C ASN A 97 8.06 -26.71 -7.12
N LYS A 98 8.23 -28.02 -6.92
CA LYS A 98 9.46 -28.66 -6.42
C LYS A 98 10.75 -28.34 -7.21
N GLN A 99 10.64 -27.84 -8.45
CA GLN A 99 11.81 -27.45 -9.25
C GLN A 99 12.41 -26.09 -8.85
N LEU A 100 11.64 -25.22 -8.18
CA LEU A 100 12.04 -23.84 -7.85
C LEU A 100 12.46 -23.66 -6.39
N ASP A 101 12.41 -24.72 -5.58
CA ASP A 101 12.78 -24.70 -4.16
C ASP A 101 14.23 -24.21 -3.94
N ASN A 102 15.15 -24.58 -4.85
CA ASN A 102 16.55 -24.17 -4.77
C ASN A 102 16.75 -22.65 -5.02
N LEU A 103 15.95 -22.06 -5.92
CA LEU A 103 16.02 -20.62 -6.21
C LEU A 103 15.49 -19.79 -5.04
N LEU A 104 14.40 -20.27 -4.41
CA LEU A 104 13.81 -19.65 -3.22
C LEU A 104 14.76 -19.63 -2.03
N TRP A 105 15.42 -20.76 -1.75
CA TRP A 105 16.42 -20.84 -0.68
C TRP A 105 17.53 -19.80 -0.86
N THR A 106 17.98 -19.61 -2.10
CA THR A 106 19.03 -18.63 -2.43
C THR A 106 18.56 -17.18 -2.23
N ILE A 107 17.28 -16.88 -2.50
CA ILE A 107 16.70 -15.53 -2.34
C ILE A 107 16.37 -15.23 -0.87
N LEU A 108 15.97 -16.24 -0.10
CA LEU A 108 15.65 -16.11 1.34
C LEU A 108 16.90 -16.06 2.24
N GLN A 109 18.03 -16.61 1.78
CA GLN A 109 19.32 -16.58 2.46
C GLN A 109 20.19 -15.35 2.13
N GLY A 110 19.66 -14.38 1.36
CA GLY A 110 20.35 -13.12 1.09
C GLY A 110 20.86 -12.43 2.35
#